data_AF-A0A256BJ75-F1
#
_entry.id   AF-A0A256BJ75-F1
#
_cell.length_a   1.000
_cell.length_b   1.000
_cell.length_c   1.000
_cell.angle_alpha   90.00
_cell.angle_beta   90.00
_cell.angle_gamma   90.00
#
_symmetry.space_group_name_H-M   'P 1'
#
loop_
_entity.id
_entity.type
_entity.pdbx_description
1 polymer ?
#
loop_
_entity_poly.entity_id
_entity_poly.type
_entity_poly.pdbx_seq_one_letter_code
_entity_poly.pdbx_strand_id
1 'polypeptide(L)'
;VTDDAAEVNAESTVESKRVLSEAEAARIIQVARNHPHVVREATGVTAQKSPLPPFITSSLQQAASVRLGLSPEETMKVAQELFEGVDLPQGRKGLITYHRTDSTSLAPEFCAEVKDWLSKHDPDNVPKKTTRYREQVNAQSAHEAIRPTYLSITPKTVRDHLSAKQSQLYELIWRRAVASQCANALIQKSRVIIQAGSTLWQTRGSILTFAGYTRYWNDLSKDKHIPALTSGQTLALANAGFTQKQTQPPARYSEAKLVQVLERQGVGRPSTFAAIV
;
A
#
# COMPACT_ATOMS: atom_id res chain seq x y z
N VAL A 1 -9.88 -4.13 -7.56
CA VAL A 1 -10.69 -4.21 -6.33
C VAL A 1 -10.10 -5.39 -5.62
N THR A 2 -9.20 -5.13 -4.68
CA THR A 2 -8.71 -6.14 -3.76
C THR A 2 -9.94 -6.65 -3.02
N ASP A 3 -10.33 -7.88 -3.33
CA ASP A 3 -11.12 -8.66 -2.39
C ASP A 3 -10.25 -8.82 -1.16
N ASP A 4 -10.56 -8.05 -0.12
CA ASP A 4 -10.24 -8.40 1.26
C ASP A 4 -11.09 -9.62 1.66
N ALA A 5 -10.91 -10.74 0.95
CA ALA A 5 -11.30 -12.06 1.42
C ALA A 5 -10.13 -12.64 2.22
N ALA A 6 -9.71 -11.90 3.25
CA ALA A 6 -9.15 -12.55 4.43
C ALA A 6 -10.35 -13.05 5.23
N GLU A 7 -10.37 -14.33 5.58
CA GLU A 7 -11.36 -14.93 6.45
C GLU A 7 -11.59 -14.04 7.68
N VAL A 8 -12.69 -13.30 7.64
CA VAL A 8 -13.13 -12.46 8.74
C VAL A 8 -13.73 -13.42 9.74
N ASN A 9 -13.04 -13.62 10.86
CA ASN A 9 -13.65 -14.19 12.06
C ASN A 9 -14.98 -13.46 12.29
N ALA A 10 -16.08 -14.18 12.14
CA ALA A 10 -17.43 -13.66 12.16
C ALA A 10 -17.86 -13.28 13.58
N GLU A 11 -17.26 -12.24 14.15
CA GLU A 11 -17.98 -11.40 15.08
C GLU A 11 -18.83 -10.45 14.23
N SER A 12 -20.15 -10.63 14.28
CA SER A 12 -21.13 -9.89 13.49
C SER A 12 -20.97 -8.39 13.73
N THR A 13 -20.25 -7.71 12.86
CA THR A 13 -20.26 -6.24 12.80
C THR A 13 -21.62 -5.86 12.27
N VAL A 14 -22.53 -5.47 13.17
CA VAL A 14 -23.83 -4.93 12.80
C VAL A 14 -23.58 -3.74 11.86
N GLU A 15 -23.90 -3.90 10.58
CA GLU A 15 -23.77 -2.82 9.61
C GLU A 15 -24.60 -1.63 10.07
N SER A 16 -24.03 -0.43 9.96
CA SER A 16 -24.77 0.80 10.26
C SER A 16 -25.99 0.89 9.36
N LYS A 17 -27.18 1.12 9.94
CA LYS A 17 -28.40 1.35 9.18
C LYS A 17 -28.19 2.46 8.14
N ARG A 18 -28.51 2.20 6.88
CA ARG A 18 -28.43 3.20 5.81
C ARG A 18 -29.43 4.31 6.07
N VAL A 19 -28.97 5.57 6.01
CA VAL A 19 -29.81 6.77 6.10
C VAL A 19 -30.04 7.29 4.68
N LEU A 20 -31.27 7.17 4.18
CA LEU A 20 -31.61 7.43 2.77
C LEU A 20 -32.43 8.71 2.56
N SER A 21 -32.79 9.41 3.64
CA SER A 21 -33.57 10.66 3.56
C SER A 21 -32.98 11.72 4.48
N GLU A 22 -33.14 12.98 4.05
CA GLU A 22 -32.78 14.14 4.85
C GLU A 22 -33.57 14.19 6.17
N ALA A 23 -34.87 13.86 6.13
CA ALA A 23 -35.72 13.81 7.32
C ALA A 23 -35.25 12.78 8.35
N GLU A 24 -34.72 11.62 7.93
CA GLU A 24 -34.13 10.65 8.86
C GLU A 24 -32.79 11.15 9.43
N ALA A 25 -31.94 11.75 8.58
CA ALA A 25 -30.69 12.35 9.05
C ALA A 25 -30.94 13.47 10.08
N ALA A 26 -31.86 14.38 9.79
CA ALA A 26 -32.25 15.46 10.69
C ALA A 26 -32.78 14.94 12.04
N ARG A 27 -33.58 13.86 12.04
CA ARG A 27 -34.04 13.21 13.27
C ARG A 27 -32.87 12.65 14.10
N ILE A 28 -31.91 11.99 13.46
CA ILE A 28 -30.70 11.47 14.13
C ILE A 28 -29.88 12.62 14.75
N ILE A 29 -29.74 13.75 14.04
CA ILE A 29 -29.06 14.93 14.57
C ILE A 29 -29.79 15.52 15.78
N GLN A 30 -31.13 15.57 15.77
CA GLN A 30 -31.89 16.04 16.92
C GLN A 30 -31.74 15.12 18.13
N VAL A 31 -31.69 13.80 17.92
CA VAL A 31 -31.39 12.85 19.00
C VAL A 31 -30.01 13.15 19.61
N ALA A 32 -28.98 13.38 18.78
CA ALA A 32 -27.66 13.76 19.29
C ALA A 32 -27.72 15.07 20.11
N ARG A 33 -28.35 16.13 19.58
CA ARG A 33 -28.41 17.43 20.27
C ARG A 33 -29.11 17.40 21.62
N ASN A 34 -30.11 16.53 21.77
CA ASN A 34 -30.97 16.49 22.95
C ASN A 34 -30.57 15.46 24.02
N HIS A 35 -29.48 14.71 23.81
CA HIS A 35 -29.05 13.66 24.75
C HIS A 35 -27.57 13.78 25.12
N PRO A 36 -27.19 13.38 26.35
CA PRO A 36 -25.79 13.27 26.73
C PRO A 36 -25.09 12.22 25.86
N HIS A 37 -23.83 12.49 25.52
CA HIS A 37 -23.01 11.56 24.76
C HIS A 37 -22.16 10.77 25.75
N VAL A 38 -22.29 9.45 25.73
CA VAL A 38 -21.56 8.56 26.63
C VAL A 38 -20.78 7.55 25.81
N VAL A 39 -19.48 7.43 26.08
CA VAL A 39 -18.65 6.39 25.49
C VAL A 39 -19.17 5.03 25.97
N ARG A 40 -19.68 4.21 25.06
CA ARG A 40 -20.11 2.85 25.35
C ARG A 40 -18.94 1.88 25.30
N GLU A 41 -18.15 2.00 24.25
CA GLU A 41 -17.04 1.10 23.98
C GLU A 41 -15.86 1.93 23.47
N ALA A 42 -14.68 1.67 24.01
CA ALA A 42 -13.41 2.16 23.49
C ALA A 42 -12.45 0.97 23.43
N THR A 43 -12.18 0.48 22.22
CA THR A 43 -11.33 -0.68 21.98
C THR A 43 -10.11 -0.30 21.15
N GLY A 44 -9.02 -1.02 21.39
CA GLY A 44 -7.75 -0.82 20.71
C GLY A 44 -7.11 -2.16 20.37
N VAL A 45 -6.64 -2.31 19.14
CA VAL A 45 -5.91 -3.50 18.69
C VAL A 45 -4.66 -3.07 17.93
N THR A 46 -3.55 -3.75 18.18
CA THR A 46 -2.35 -3.60 17.36
C THR A 46 -2.47 -4.52 16.15
N ALA A 47 -2.56 -3.94 14.96
CA ALA A 47 -2.58 -4.66 13.70
C ALA A 47 -1.20 -4.60 13.04
N GLN A 48 -0.77 -5.73 12.48
CA GLN A 48 0.41 -5.77 11.62
C GLN A 48 0.00 -5.52 10.17
N LYS A 49 0.80 -4.73 9.46
CA LYS A 49 0.70 -4.58 8.01
C LYS A 49 1.97 -5.09 7.37
N SER A 50 1.84 -6.10 6.53
CA SER A 50 2.96 -6.64 5.76
C SER A 50 3.30 -5.76 4.56
N PRO A 51 4.58 -5.69 4.16
CA PRO A 51 4.97 -5.08 2.91
C PRO A 51 4.28 -5.71 1.71
N LEU A 52 4.21 -4.95 0.62
CA LEU A 52 3.83 -5.45 -0.70
C LEU A 52 5.00 -6.25 -1.33
N PRO A 53 4.71 -7.19 -2.25
CA PRO A 53 5.73 -7.96 -2.93
C PRO A 53 6.70 -7.07 -3.73
N PRO A 54 7.89 -7.61 -4.08
CA PRO A 54 8.74 -7.06 -5.12
C PRO A 54 7.97 -6.81 -6.41
N PHE A 55 8.51 -5.94 -7.27
CA PHE A 55 7.81 -5.61 -8.51
C PHE A 55 7.78 -6.78 -9.48
N ILE A 56 6.63 -6.92 -10.13
CA ILE A 56 6.46 -7.57 -11.42
C ILE A 56 6.12 -6.48 -12.44
N THR A 57 5.99 -6.84 -13.70
CA THR A 57 5.78 -5.87 -14.79
C THR A 57 4.54 -5.01 -14.55
N SER A 58 3.41 -5.65 -14.25
CA SER A 58 2.13 -5.00 -14.02
C SER A 58 2.16 -4.06 -12.81
N SER A 59 2.77 -4.49 -11.70
CA SER A 59 2.83 -3.71 -10.47
C SER A 59 3.84 -2.57 -10.55
N LEU A 60 4.91 -2.72 -11.35
CA LEU A 60 5.83 -1.62 -11.69
C LEU A 60 5.12 -0.55 -12.52
N GLN A 61 4.43 -0.93 -13.60
CA GLN A 61 3.68 0.00 -14.45
C GLN A 61 2.61 0.75 -13.65
N GLN A 62 1.86 0.04 -12.80
CA GLN A 62 0.87 0.66 -11.91
C GLN A 62 1.51 1.68 -10.96
N ALA A 63 2.62 1.31 -10.31
CA ALA A 63 3.27 2.18 -9.34
C ALA A 63 3.96 3.39 -10.00
N ALA A 64 4.59 3.20 -11.16
CA ALA A 64 5.24 4.25 -11.92
C ALA A 64 4.22 5.28 -12.43
N SER A 65 3.06 4.83 -12.92
CA SER A 65 1.98 5.74 -13.32
C SER A 65 1.47 6.57 -12.14
N VAL A 66 1.19 5.95 -10.99
CA VAL A 66 0.65 6.66 -9.81
C VAL A 66 1.68 7.59 -9.16
N ARG A 67 2.95 7.18 -9.07
CA ARG A 67 3.98 7.91 -8.30
C ARG A 67 4.86 8.81 -9.14
N LEU A 68 5.06 8.48 -10.41
CA LEU A 68 5.99 9.17 -11.31
C LEU A 68 5.28 9.79 -12.53
N GLY A 69 4.01 9.47 -12.77
CA GLY A 69 3.26 9.97 -13.93
C GLY A 69 3.71 9.36 -15.27
N LEU A 70 4.45 8.26 -15.26
CA LEU A 70 4.90 7.57 -16.48
C LEU A 70 3.79 6.68 -17.04
N SER A 71 3.61 6.69 -18.37
CA SER A 71 2.76 5.70 -19.04
C SER A 71 3.38 4.28 -18.92
N PRO A 72 2.61 3.20 -19.14
CA PRO A 72 3.16 1.86 -19.25
C PRO A 72 4.27 1.76 -20.29
N GLU A 73 4.12 2.37 -21.46
CA GLU A 73 5.13 2.38 -22.52
C GLU A 73 6.43 3.07 -22.07
N GLU A 74 6.34 4.29 -21.52
CA GLU A 74 7.50 5.01 -21.01
C GLU A 74 8.20 4.25 -19.88
N THR A 75 7.42 3.65 -18.98
CA THR A 75 7.95 2.81 -17.89
C THR A 75 8.78 1.65 -18.45
N MET A 76 8.27 0.96 -19.47
CA MET A 76 8.96 -0.17 -20.08
C MET A 76 10.21 0.27 -20.84
N LYS A 77 10.18 1.40 -21.54
CA LYS A 77 11.36 1.97 -22.20
C LYS A 77 12.48 2.27 -21.20
N VAL A 78 12.17 2.98 -20.12
CA VAL A 78 13.16 3.33 -19.09
C VAL A 78 13.67 2.08 -18.37
N ALA A 79 12.80 1.09 -18.12
CA ALA A 79 13.22 -0.18 -17.53
C ALA A 79 14.14 -1.00 -18.46
N GLN A 80 13.91 -0.96 -19.78
CA GLN A 80 14.82 -1.57 -20.77
C GLN A 80 16.21 -0.94 -20.70
N GLU A 81 16.29 0.41 -20.68
CA GLU A 81 17.57 1.13 -20.56
C GLU A 81 18.31 0.77 -19.25
N LEU A 82 17.59 0.71 -18.13
CA LEU A 82 18.18 0.31 -16.84
C LEU A 82 18.65 -1.16 -16.84
N PHE A 83 17.98 -2.05 -17.57
CA PHE A 83 18.34 -3.45 -17.70
C PHE A 83 19.57 -3.66 -18.59
N GLU A 84 19.59 -3.06 -19.79
CA GLU A 84 20.72 -3.10 -20.73
C GLU A 84 21.96 -2.38 -20.19
N GLY A 85 21.73 -1.40 -19.32
CA GLY A 85 22.73 -0.77 -18.50
C GLY A 85 23.05 0.66 -18.88
N VAL A 86 23.61 1.34 -17.89
CA VAL A 86 24.00 2.76 -17.95
C VAL A 86 25.50 2.90 -17.72
N ASP A 87 26.08 3.99 -18.21
CA ASP A 87 27.51 4.25 -18.05
C ASP A 87 27.80 4.77 -16.64
N LEU A 88 28.55 3.97 -15.87
CA LEU A 88 29.05 4.31 -14.53
C LEU A 88 30.58 4.45 -14.56
N PRO A 89 31.21 5.07 -13.55
CA PRO A 89 32.66 5.18 -13.49
C PRO A 89 33.40 3.84 -13.54
N GLN A 90 32.75 2.74 -13.12
CA GLN A 90 33.30 1.38 -13.16
C GLN A 90 32.89 0.58 -14.42
N GLY A 91 32.40 1.27 -15.46
CA GLY A 91 31.93 0.68 -16.71
C GLY A 91 30.41 0.59 -16.82
N ARG A 92 29.93 0.18 -18.00
CA ARG A 92 28.51 0.02 -18.28
C ARG A 92 27.92 -1.14 -17.46
N LYS A 93 26.85 -0.89 -16.71
CA LYS A 93 26.21 -1.90 -15.85
C LYS A 93 24.70 -1.87 -15.93
N GLY A 94 24.09 -3.06 -16.06
CA GLY A 94 22.66 -3.28 -15.87
C GLY A 94 22.27 -3.09 -14.40
N LEU A 95 21.39 -2.12 -14.13
CA LEU A 95 21.01 -1.72 -12.77
C LEU A 95 19.87 -2.55 -12.19
N ILE A 96 19.03 -3.14 -13.03
CA ILE A 96 17.88 -3.95 -12.62
C ILE A 96 17.87 -5.32 -13.31
N THR A 97 17.16 -6.27 -12.70
CA THR A 97 16.82 -7.55 -13.33
C THR A 97 15.84 -7.39 -14.50
N TYR A 98 15.60 -8.45 -15.26
CA TYR A 98 14.72 -8.41 -16.43
C TYR A 98 13.31 -7.95 -16.06
N HIS A 99 12.86 -6.87 -16.70
CA HIS A 99 11.67 -6.11 -16.31
C HIS A 99 10.36 -6.64 -16.91
N ARG A 100 10.40 -7.71 -17.72
CA ARG A 100 9.22 -8.42 -18.24
C ARG A 100 9.06 -9.75 -17.52
N THR A 101 8.54 -9.69 -16.32
CA THR A 101 8.34 -10.81 -15.39
C THR A 101 6.95 -10.75 -14.75
N ASP A 102 6.40 -11.91 -14.43
CA ASP A 102 5.21 -12.15 -13.60
C ASP A 102 5.55 -12.79 -12.24
N SER A 103 6.85 -13.00 -11.98
CA SER A 103 7.36 -13.62 -10.76
C SER A 103 7.69 -12.58 -9.69
N THR A 104 7.21 -12.81 -8.47
CA THR A 104 7.59 -12.00 -7.29
C THR A 104 8.79 -12.58 -6.53
N SER A 105 9.38 -13.65 -7.05
CA SER A 105 10.48 -14.37 -6.40
C SER A 105 11.76 -13.54 -6.39
N LEU A 106 12.56 -13.70 -5.34
CA LEU A 106 13.88 -13.08 -5.20
C LEU A 106 14.92 -14.17 -4.96
N ALA A 107 16.08 -14.02 -5.58
CA ALA A 107 17.23 -14.87 -5.41
C ALA A 107 17.64 -14.89 -3.91
N PRO A 108 17.95 -16.07 -3.34
CA PRO A 108 18.39 -16.19 -1.96
C PRO A 108 19.57 -15.28 -1.62
N GLU A 109 20.52 -15.11 -2.55
CA GLU A 109 21.70 -14.27 -2.40
C GLU A 109 21.33 -12.79 -2.27
N PHE A 110 20.37 -12.31 -3.05
CA PHE A 110 19.86 -10.95 -2.94
C PHE A 110 19.12 -10.74 -1.62
N CYS A 111 18.32 -11.70 -1.18
CA CYS A 111 17.65 -11.64 0.12
C CYS A 111 18.67 -11.54 1.28
N ALA A 112 19.77 -12.30 1.20
CA ALA A 112 20.86 -12.21 2.17
C ALA A 112 21.55 -10.84 2.12
N GLU A 113 21.84 -10.31 0.93
CA GLU A 113 22.43 -8.97 0.75
C GLU A 113 21.55 -7.87 1.39
N VAL A 114 20.23 -7.94 1.19
CA VAL A 114 19.28 -6.99 1.80
C VAL A 114 19.26 -7.11 3.32
N LYS A 115 19.28 -8.33 3.85
CA LYS A 115 19.32 -8.55 5.31
C LYS A 115 20.59 -7.97 5.93
N ASP A 116 21.74 -8.17 5.29
CA ASP A 116 23.02 -7.63 5.76
C ASP A 116 23.06 -6.10 5.66
N TRP A 117 22.51 -5.54 4.59
CA TRP A 117 22.39 -4.09 4.42
C TRP A 117 21.49 -3.47 5.49
N LEU A 118 20.30 -4.05 5.73
CA LEU A 118 19.40 -3.62 6.81
C LEU A 118 20.08 -3.73 8.18
N SER A 119 20.80 -4.82 8.46
CA SER A 119 21.50 -4.98 9.74
C SER A 119 22.51 -3.88 10.03
N LYS A 120 23.11 -3.28 8.98
CA LYS A 120 24.08 -2.20 9.09
C LYS A 120 23.45 -0.80 9.10
N HIS A 121 22.34 -0.61 8.38
CA HIS A 121 21.77 0.73 8.12
C HIS A 121 20.44 0.99 8.84
N ASP A 122 19.69 -0.06 9.17
CA ASP A 122 18.35 0.00 9.76
C ASP A 122 18.02 -1.30 10.52
N PRO A 123 18.75 -1.59 11.62
CA PRO A 123 18.69 -2.87 12.31
C PRO A 123 17.30 -3.20 12.86
N ASP A 124 16.49 -2.19 13.21
CA ASP A 124 15.12 -2.37 13.69
C ASP A 124 14.19 -2.97 12.61
N ASN A 125 14.55 -2.83 11.33
CA ASN A 125 13.75 -3.30 10.21
C ASN A 125 14.16 -4.68 9.68
N VAL A 126 15.13 -5.34 10.31
CA VAL A 126 15.47 -6.73 9.99
C VAL A 126 14.32 -7.64 10.46
N PRO A 127 13.56 -8.29 9.56
CA PRO A 127 12.42 -9.10 9.98
C PRO A 127 12.90 -10.40 10.66
N LYS A 128 12.18 -10.82 11.71
CA LYS A 128 12.35 -12.16 12.29
C LYS A 128 12.01 -13.27 11.28
N LYS A 129 11.01 -13.02 10.44
CA LYS A 129 10.59 -13.85 9.31
C LYS A 129 10.18 -12.93 8.18
N THR A 130 10.79 -13.10 7.01
CA THR A 130 10.40 -12.38 5.79
C THR A 130 8.97 -12.78 5.38
N THR A 131 8.21 -11.81 4.90
CA THR A 131 6.89 -12.05 4.31
C THR A 131 7.01 -12.97 3.10
N ARG A 132 6.21 -14.04 3.07
CA ARG A 132 6.09 -14.90 1.89
C ARG A 132 5.04 -14.33 0.96
N TYR A 133 5.37 -14.24 -0.32
CA TYR A 133 4.45 -13.78 -1.36
C TYR A 133 3.98 -14.99 -2.17
N ARG A 134 2.70 -15.00 -2.52
CA ARG A 134 2.12 -16.08 -3.32
C ARG A 134 2.51 -15.87 -4.78
N GLU A 135 3.17 -16.85 -5.38
CA GLU A 135 3.46 -16.86 -6.81
C GLU A 135 2.20 -17.21 -7.62
N GLN A 136 2.10 -16.68 -8.84
CA GLN A 136 0.99 -17.01 -9.74
C GLN A 136 1.16 -18.45 -10.28
N VAL A 137 0.07 -19.22 -10.26
CA VAL A 137 0.05 -20.67 -10.59
C VAL A 137 0.49 -20.96 -12.03
N ASN A 138 0.38 -20.00 -12.95
CA ASN A 138 0.76 -20.12 -14.35
C ASN A 138 1.91 -19.18 -14.75
N ALA A 139 2.72 -18.73 -13.78
CA ALA A 139 3.88 -17.91 -14.08
C ALA A 139 4.85 -18.68 -15.01
N GLN A 140 5.42 -18.00 -16.00
CA GLN A 140 6.49 -18.59 -16.82
C GLN A 140 7.79 -18.62 -15.99
N SER A 141 7.83 -19.51 -14.99
CA SER A 141 8.75 -19.41 -13.85
C SER A 141 10.14 -20.00 -14.13
N ALA A 142 10.99 -19.17 -14.75
CA ALA A 142 12.44 -19.18 -14.53
C ALA A 142 12.98 -17.77 -14.22
N HIS A 143 12.10 -16.77 -14.08
CA HIS A 143 12.47 -15.38 -13.92
C HIS A 143 12.27 -14.89 -12.50
N GLU A 144 13.09 -13.93 -12.13
CA GLU A 144 13.05 -13.23 -10.85
C GLU A 144 12.11 -12.01 -10.93
N ALA A 145 11.74 -11.46 -9.78
CA ALA A 145 11.13 -10.14 -9.67
C ALA A 145 12.04 -9.04 -10.21
N ILE A 146 11.42 -7.89 -10.51
CA ILE A 146 12.11 -6.66 -10.89
C ILE A 146 12.71 -6.03 -9.63
N ARG A 147 14.04 -6.05 -9.53
CA ARG A 147 14.82 -5.56 -8.40
C ARG A 147 16.17 -5.03 -8.85
N PRO A 148 16.92 -4.31 -8.00
CA PRO A 148 18.30 -3.94 -8.31
C PRO A 148 19.18 -5.17 -8.54
N THR A 149 20.05 -5.12 -9.54
CA THR A 149 21.06 -6.18 -9.76
C THR A 149 22.04 -6.24 -8.59
N TYR A 150 22.42 -5.07 -8.07
CA TYR A 150 23.35 -4.88 -6.96
C TYR A 150 22.69 -3.96 -5.94
N LEU A 151 22.53 -4.40 -4.68
CA LEU A 151 21.92 -3.55 -3.66
C LEU A 151 22.83 -2.39 -3.24
N SER A 152 24.14 -2.64 -3.23
CA SER A 152 25.19 -1.66 -2.91
C SER A 152 25.18 -0.43 -3.82
N ILE A 153 24.66 -0.55 -5.03
CA ILE A 153 24.42 0.58 -5.93
C ILE A 153 23.12 1.26 -5.49
N THR A 154 23.21 2.21 -4.56
CA THR A 154 22.04 2.90 -4.04
C THR A 154 21.51 3.96 -5.02
N PRO A 155 20.21 4.34 -4.95
CA PRO A 155 19.68 5.43 -5.77
C PRO A 155 20.45 6.75 -5.61
N LYS A 156 21.00 7.00 -4.42
CA LYS A 156 21.82 8.17 -4.14
C LYS A 156 23.15 8.15 -4.91
N THR A 157 23.79 6.99 -5.03
CA THR A 157 25.13 6.86 -5.62
C THR A 157 25.13 6.90 -7.14
N VAL A 158 24.00 6.56 -7.80
CA VAL A 158 23.91 6.57 -9.28
C VAL A 158 23.15 7.76 -9.85
N ARG A 159 22.56 8.60 -9.01
CA ARG A 159 21.68 9.70 -9.45
C ARG A 159 22.29 10.58 -10.53
N ASP A 160 23.56 10.96 -10.37
CA ASP A 160 24.26 11.87 -11.28
C ASP A 160 24.66 11.22 -12.62
N HIS A 161 24.51 9.90 -12.73
CA HIS A 161 24.77 9.12 -13.94
C HIS A 161 23.49 8.71 -14.67
N LEU A 162 22.32 9.09 -14.14
CA LEU A 162 21.02 8.72 -14.67
C LEU A 162 20.27 9.95 -15.17
N SER A 163 19.48 9.77 -16.22
CA SER A 163 18.43 10.75 -16.53
C SER A 163 17.41 10.82 -15.38
N ALA A 164 16.65 11.91 -15.31
CA ALA A 164 15.64 12.09 -14.26
C ALA A 164 14.66 10.91 -14.18
N LYS A 165 14.16 10.43 -15.33
CA LYS A 165 13.23 9.30 -15.40
C LYS A 165 13.88 7.99 -14.95
N GLN A 166 15.12 7.72 -15.38
CA GLN A 166 15.89 6.55 -14.95
C GLN A 166 16.15 6.58 -13.43
N SER A 167 16.56 7.72 -12.88
CA SER A 167 16.79 7.87 -11.45
C SER A 167 15.52 7.63 -10.63
N GLN A 168 14.39 8.18 -11.08
CA GLN A 168 13.10 8.01 -10.39
C GLN A 168 12.61 6.56 -10.44
N LEU A 169 12.68 5.91 -11.61
CA LEU A 169 12.23 4.52 -11.75
C LEU A 169 13.15 3.56 -10.99
N TYR A 170 14.46 3.79 -11.04
CA TYR A 170 15.42 3.00 -10.28
C TYR A 170 15.21 3.14 -8.77
N GLU A 171 15.03 4.36 -8.26
CA GLU A 171 14.71 4.58 -6.85
C GLU A 171 13.42 3.85 -6.44
N LEU A 172 12.39 3.88 -7.29
CA LEU A 172 11.14 3.19 -7.05
C LEU A 172 11.34 1.67 -6.91
N ILE A 173 12.09 1.06 -7.84
CA ILE A 173 12.41 -0.37 -7.86
C ILE A 173 13.24 -0.75 -6.63
N TRP A 174 14.30 0.01 -6.34
CA TRP A 174 15.18 -0.22 -5.20
C TRP A 174 14.41 -0.20 -3.88
N ARG A 175 13.58 0.84 -3.68
CA ARG A 175 12.79 0.99 -2.44
C ARG A 175 11.76 -0.12 -2.28
N ARG A 176 11.10 -0.55 -3.35
CA ARG A 176 10.13 -1.65 -3.30
C ARG A 176 10.82 -2.97 -2.96
N ALA A 177 11.96 -3.27 -3.57
CA ALA A 177 12.72 -4.49 -3.31
C ALA A 177 13.16 -4.56 -1.84
N VAL A 178 13.75 -3.48 -1.30
CA VAL A 178 14.15 -3.42 0.12
C VAL A 178 12.94 -3.52 1.05
N ALA A 179 11.88 -2.74 0.81
CA ALA A 179 10.67 -2.79 1.63
C ALA A 179 10.07 -4.20 1.72
N SER A 180 10.11 -4.97 0.63
CA SER A 180 9.58 -6.35 0.60
C SER A 180 10.29 -7.30 1.57
N GLN A 181 11.51 -6.95 1.99
CA GLN A 181 12.37 -7.71 2.89
C GLN A 181 12.45 -7.09 4.31
N CYS A 182 11.67 -6.04 4.60
CA CYS A 182 11.64 -5.40 5.91
C CYS A 182 10.61 -6.03 6.86
N ALA A 183 10.71 -5.67 8.14
CA ALA A 183 9.68 -5.96 9.14
C ALA A 183 8.32 -5.32 8.81
N ASN A 184 7.25 -5.95 9.28
CA ASN A 184 5.89 -5.42 9.20
C ASN A 184 5.79 -4.07 9.92
N ALA A 185 4.95 -3.18 9.40
CA ALA A 185 4.53 -2.00 10.15
C ALA A 185 3.56 -2.43 11.27
N LEU A 186 3.64 -1.77 12.44
CA LEU A 186 2.66 -1.95 13.51
C LEU A 186 1.78 -0.71 13.58
N ILE A 187 0.47 -0.93 13.57
CA ILE A 187 -0.54 0.11 13.54
C ILE A 187 -1.47 -0.12 14.73
N GLN A 188 -1.55 0.86 15.63
CA GLN A 188 -2.56 0.87 16.67
C GLN A 188 -3.87 1.34 16.06
N LYS A 189 -4.85 0.45 15.97
CA LYS A 189 -6.21 0.75 15.52
C LYS A 189 -7.09 0.96 16.75
N SER A 190 -7.87 2.02 16.75
CA SER A 190 -8.83 2.31 17.81
C SER A 190 -10.23 2.40 17.23
N ARG A 191 -11.21 1.90 17.97
CA ARG A 191 -12.63 2.03 17.66
C ARG A 191 -13.34 2.56 18.90
N VAL A 192 -14.13 3.59 18.71
CA VAL A 192 -14.95 4.16 19.80
C VAL A 192 -16.40 4.20 19.36
N ILE A 193 -17.27 3.65 20.21
CA ILE A 193 -18.73 3.73 20.08
C ILE A 193 -19.25 4.68 21.15
N ILE A 194 -19.98 5.70 20.71
CA ILE A 194 -20.57 6.74 21.56
C ILE A 194 -22.09 6.63 21.42
N GLN A 195 -22.80 6.56 22.54
CA GLN A 195 -24.26 6.58 22.54
C GLN A 195 -24.78 7.97 22.87
N ALA A 196 -25.78 8.41 22.10
CA ALA A 196 -26.62 9.56 22.41
C ALA A 196 -28.08 9.16 22.20
N GLY A 197 -28.88 9.10 23.27
CA GLY A 197 -30.25 8.58 23.23
C GLY A 197 -30.28 7.15 22.69
N SER A 198 -31.06 6.92 21.63
CA SER A 198 -31.15 5.64 20.92
C SER A 198 -30.10 5.44 19.82
N THR A 199 -29.25 6.44 19.55
CA THR A 199 -28.30 6.43 18.43
C THR A 199 -26.89 6.04 18.89
N LEU A 200 -26.22 5.20 18.10
CA LEU A 200 -24.81 4.87 18.24
C LEU A 200 -23.98 5.56 17.16
N TRP A 201 -22.97 6.30 17.59
CA TRP A 201 -21.97 6.97 16.76
C TRP A 201 -20.67 6.19 16.82
N GLN A 202 -19.97 6.07 15.69
CA GLN A 202 -18.70 5.37 15.62
C GLN A 202 -17.61 6.26 15.05
N THR A 203 -16.45 6.24 15.69
CA THR A 203 -15.21 6.76 15.11
C THR A 203 -14.12 5.70 15.13
N ARG A 204 -13.18 5.80 14.18
CA ARG A 204 -12.05 4.88 14.05
C ARG A 204 -10.76 5.67 13.91
N GLY A 205 -9.77 5.28 14.70
CA GLY A 205 -8.43 5.84 14.74
C GLY A 205 -7.41 4.83 14.24
N SER A 206 -6.30 5.32 13.75
CA SER A 206 -5.17 4.50 13.31
C SER A 206 -3.89 5.32 13.49
N ILE A 207 -2.94 4.80 14.26
CA ILE A 207 -1.66 5.45 14.52
C ILE A 207 -0.55 4.46 14.18
N LEU A 208 0.42 4.88 13.37
CA LEU A 208 1.62 4.10 13.10
C LEU A 208 2.52 4.06 14.34
N THR A 209 2.62 2.91 15.00
CA THR A 209 3.45 2.76 16.22
C THR A 209 4.83 2.21 15.93
N PHE A 210 4.99 1.48 14.82
CA PHE A 210 6.29 1.09 14.28
C PHE A 210 6.25 1.15 12.77
N ALA A 211 7.18 1.93 12.17
CA ALA A 211 7.18 2.20 10.74
C ALA A 211 7.39 0.94 9.89
N GLY A 212 8.24 0.00 10.31
CA GLY A 212 8.53 -1.17 9.51
C GLY A 212 9.02 -0.81 8.09
N TYR A 213 8.59 -1.61 7.13
CA TYR A 213 8.79 -1.39 5.69
C TYR A 213 8.40 0.01 5.19
N THR A 214 7.53 0.75 5.89
CA THR A 214 7.02 2.05 5.42
C THR A 214 8.09 3.13 5.37
N ARG A 215 9.23 2.94 6.06
CA ARG A 215 10.42 3.80 5.89
C ARG A 215 10.88 3.80 4.42
N TYR A 216 10.82 2.64 3.76
CA TYR A 216 11.21 2.46 2.38
C TYR A 216 10.03 2.61 1.43
N TRP A 217 8.87 2.08 1.79
CA TRP A 217 7.67 2.16 0.96
C TRP A 217 6.44 2.51 1.79
N ASN A 218 6.14 3.81 1.93
CA ASN A 218 4.90 4.22 2.60
C ASN A 218 3.71 4.11 1.64
N ASP A 219 2.78 3.22 1.96
CA ASP A 219 1.47 3.04 1.31
C ASP A 219 0.32 3.14 2.32
N LEU A 220 0.58 3.68 3.50
CA LEU A 220 -0.41 3.89 4.54
C LEU A 220 -1.08 5.26 4.40
N SER A 221 -2.34 5.33 4.82
CA SER A 221 -3.01 6.62 5.04
C SER A 221 -2.39 7.36 6.22
N LYS A 222 -2.54 8.68 6.24
CA LYS A 222 -2.13 9.50 7.40
C LYS A 222 -2.80 9.04 8.69
N ASP A 223 -2.11 9.24 9.79
CA ASP A 223 -2.60 8.91 11.13
C ASP A 223 -3.91 9.63 11.45
N LYS A 224 -4.78 8.92 12.15
CA LYS A 224 -6.06 9.40 12.66
C LYS A 224 -6.05 9.18 14.15
N HIS A 225 -5.75 10.24 14.89
CA HIS A 225 -5.69 10.20 16.34
C HIS A 225 -7.10 10.25 16.94
N ILE A 226 -7.31 9.43 17.96
CA ILE A 226 -8.45 9.53 18.87
C ILE A 226 -7.85 9.71 20.27
N PRO A 227 -8.34 10.66 21.08
CA PRO A 227 -7.89 10.79 22.46
C PRO A 227 -8.16 9.51 23.25
N ALA A 228 -7.43 9.30 24.35
CA ALA A 228 -7.73 8.22 25.28
C ALA A 228 -9.13 8.46 25.88
N LEU A 229 -10.03 7.49 25.69
CA LEU A 229 -11.41 7.54 26.17
C LEU A 229 -11.71 6.28 26.97
N THR A 230 -12.50 6.41 28.03
CA THR A 230 -12.93 5.27 28.87
C THR A 230 -14.42 5.00 28.69
N SER A 231 -14.83 3.74 28.84
CA SER A 231 -16.25 3.40 28.87
C SER A 231 -16.94 4.11 30.04
N GLY A 232 -18.13 4.65 29.79
CA GLY A 232 -18.88 5.48 30.74
C GLY A 232 -18.50 6.96 30.72
N GLN A 233 -17.42 7.36 30.03
CA GLN A 233 -17.03 8.77 29.94
C GLN A 233 -18.11 9.58 29.22
N THR A 234 -18.53 10.69 29.83
CA THR A 234 -19.46 11.64 29.21
C THR A 234 -18.67 12.65 28.35
N LEU A 235 -19.19 12.94 27.16
CA LEU A 235 -18.62 13.86 26.19
C LEU A 235 -19.57 15.04 25.95
N ALA A 236 -19.01 16.22 25.76
CA ALA A 236 -19.75 17.40 25.34
C ALA A 236 -19.90 17.40 23.81
N LEU A 237 -21.12 17.59 23.32
CA LEU A 237 -21.36 17.77 21.89
C LEU A 237 -20.91 19.16 21.45
N ALA A 238 -19.85 19.23 20.64
CA ALA A 238 -19.42 20.49 20.03
C ALA A 238 -20.27 20.86 18.80
N ASN A 239 -20.54 19.88 17.92
CA ASN A 239 -21.35 20.07 16.73
C ASN A 239 -21.96 18.73 16.27
N ALA A 240 -23.13 18.79 15.65
CA ALA A 240 -23.78 17.68 14.97
C ALA A 240 -24.39 18.15 13.64
N GLY A 241 -24.03 17.45 12.55
CA GLY A 241 -24.54 17.70 11.21
C GLY A 241 -24.40 16.46 10.32
N PHE A 242 -24.89 16.56 9.09
CA PHE A 242 -24.78 15.52 8.08
C PHE A 242 -24.37 16.14 6.74
N THR A 243 -23.85 15.29 5.86
CA THR A 243 -23.50 15.69 4.48
C THR A 243 -24.26 14.78 3.54
N GLN A 244 -25.05 15.37 2.64
CA GLN A 244 -25.69 14.61 1.57
C GLN A 244 -24.61 14.07 0.63
N LYS A 245 -24.72 12.78 0.28
CA LYS A 245 -23.87 12.14 -0.73
C LYS A 245 -24.75 11.45 -1.76
N GLN A 246 -24.25 11.39 -2.98
CA GLN A 246 -24.83 10.60 -4.06
C GLN A 246 -23.85 9.50 -4.46
N THR A 247 -24.38 8.34 -4.82
CA THR A 247 -23.59 7.29 -5.46
C THR A 247 -23.06 7.82 -6.78
N GLN A 248 -21.75 7.73 -6.98
CA GLN A 248 -21.12 8.07 -8.24
C GLN A 248 -21.07 6.83 -9.14
N PRO A 249 -21.17 6.98 -10.48
CA PRO A 249 -20.92 5.87 -11.37
C PRO A 249 -19.47 5.36 -11.20
N PRO A 250 -19.18 4.11 -11.62
CA PRO A 250 -17.82 3.60 -11.61
C PRO A 250 -16.87 4.54 -12.37
N ALA A 251 -15.70 4.81 -11.78
CA ALA A 251 -14.69 5.63 -12.43
C ALA A 251 -14.20 4.96 -13.73
N ARG A 252 -13.89 5.78 -14.74
CA ARG A 252 -13.20 5.31 -15.96
C ARG A 252 -11.84 4.72 -15.62
N TYR A 253 -11.30 3.87 -16.50
CA TYR A 253 -9.96 3.32 -16.34
C TYR A 253 -8.90 4.34 -16.74
N SER A 254 -7.90 4.52 -15.88
CA SER A 254 -6.59 5.00 -16.29
C SER A 254 -5.80 3.86 -16.93
N GLU A 255 -4.70 4.17 -17.61
CA GLU A 255 -3.77 3.18 -18.15
C GLU A 255 -3.31 2.17 -17.09
N ALA A 256 -2.86 2.67 -15.92
CA ALA A 256 -2.51 1.82 -14.77
C ALA A 256 -3.66 0.92 -14.32
N LYS A 257 -4.88 1.45 -14.31
CA LYS A 257 -6.06 0.68 -13.94
C LYS A 257 -6.38 -0.39 -14.97
N LEU A 258 -6.18 -0.09 -16.26
CA LEU A 258 -6.38 -1.03 -17.35
C LEU A 258 -5.36 -2.17 -17.28
N VAL A 259 -4.07 -1.89 -17.05
CA VAL A 259 -3.04 -2.94 -16.79
C VAL A 259 -3.46 -3.87 -15.64
N GLN A 260 -3.93 -3.30 -14.52
CA GLN A 260 -4.42 -4.08 -13.38
C GLN A 260 -5.59 -5.00 -13.75
N VAL A 261 -6.53 -4.48 -14.56
CA VAL A 261 -7.73 -5.23 -14.97
C VAL A 261 -7.35 -6.35 -15.93
N LEU A 262 -6.48 -6.08 -16.92
CA LEU A 262 -5.95 -7.04 -17.87
C LEU A 262 -5.28 -8.22 -17.13
N GLU A 263 -4.33 -7.92 -16.22
CA GLU A 263 -3.67 -8.93 -15.40
C GLU A 263 -4.67 -9.76 -14.58
N ARG A 264 -5.61 -9.11 -13.88
CA ARG A 264 -6.61 -9.81 -13.06
C ARG A 264 -7.49 -10.75 -13.88
N GLN A 265 -7.79 -10.39 -15.12
CA GLN A 265 -8.59 -11.20 -16.03
C GLN A 265 -7.75 -12.27 -16.76
N GLY A 266 -6.43 -12.32 -16.54
CA GLY A 266 -5.53 -13.21 -17.27
C GLY A 266 -5.34 -12.83 -18.74
N VAL A 267 -5.77 -11.62 -19.13
CA VAL A 267 -5.67 -11.05 -20.48
C VAL A 267 -4.39 -10.23 -20.56
N GLY A 268 -3.57 -10.46 -21.58
CA GLY A 268 -2.25 -9.85 -21.66
C GLY A 268 -1.20 -10.56 -20.79
N ARG A 269 0.05 -10.16 -20.98
CA ARG A 269 1.27 -10.71 -20.39
C ARG A 269 2.25 -9.56 -20.14
N PRO A 270 3.28 -9.74 -19.31
CA PRO A 270 4.38 -8.78 -19.15
C PRO A 270 4.86 -8.12 -20.44
N SER A 271 4.98 -8.87 -21.53
CA SER A 271 5.42 -8.39 -22.85
C SER A 271 4.37 -7.59 -23.63
N THR A 272 3.09 -7.65 -23.27
CA THR A 272 1.99 -7.10 -24.07
C THR A 272 1.21 -5.98 -23.37
N PHE A 273 1.27 -5.84 -22.04
CA PHE A 273 0.49 -4.82 -21.33
C PHE A 273 0.70 -3.41 -21.89
N ALA A 274 1.94 -2.98 -22.08
CA ALA A 274 2.24 -1.63 -22.57
C ALA A 274 1.92 -1.43 -24.06
N ALA A 275 1.74 -2.50 -24.84
CA ALA A 275 1.36 -2.41 -26.24
C ALA A 275 -0.17 -2.45 -26.44
N ILE A 276 -0.90 -3.02 -25.46
CA ILE A 276 -2.37 -3.08 -25.47
C ILE A 276 -2.98 -1.76 -24.99
N VAL A 277 -2.35 -1.14 -23.99
CA VAL A 277 -2.80 0.10 -23.32
C VAL A 277 -2.33 1.32 -24.09
#